data_AF-A0AB94IDW8-F1
#
_entry.id   AF-A0AB94IDW8-F1
#
_cell.length_a   1.000
_cell.length_b   1.000
_cell.length_c   1.000
_cell.angle_alpha   90.00
_cell.angle_beta   90.00
_cell.angle_gamma   90.00
#
_symmetry.space_group_name_H-M   'P 1'
#
loop_
_entity.id
_entity.type
_entity.pdbx_description
1 polymer ?
#
loop_
_entity_poly.entity_id
_entity_poly.type
_entity_poly.pdbx_seq_one_letter_code
_entity_poly.pdbx_strand_id
1 'polypeptide(L)'
;MTMTLSQLSIYPIKSMQGLNLMQAKVNESGFEFDRQFMLSQLDGTFITARQYPQLLLLTPKLTHTGLIVTAPNKSAIVVNYNEFSSQLELTNVWGNYFYSHIASINVNRWFSDYLQRDVQLRWLGHASTRRVKHYPTLPLSFADGYPYLLLNRSSFDEVDRRCRQSLAISQFRGNIIIDGAPAFAEDSWKTIKIGKIIFEVTKPCSRCVLTTVNVKTAQPEPNKEPLSVLSTFRRDEQGEIDFGINMVALNEGILHVGDKVELLATKPAKPYIIKTETAPIKTPQGQPSQPITIEYHQQAFIGNTEQTLLEQLEHHNISIPYSCRVGLCGKCRIRLIAGKIKPLTSNAIQSNQQILACSCIPEGDIKID
;
A
#
# COMPACT_ATOMS: atom_id res chain seq x y z
N MET A 1 12.42 15.47 -25.95
CA MET A 1 13.07 14.28 -25.38
C MET A 1 12.18 13.08 -25.64
N THR A 2 12.74 11.92 -25.95
CA THR A 2 11.97 10.69 -26.19
C THR A 2 11.67 10.03 -24.84
N MET A 3 10.41 9.71 -24.57
CA MET A 3 10.03 8.98 -23.35
C MET A 3 10.42 7.51 -23.47
N THR A 4 11.00 6.93 -22.42
CA THR A 4 11.49 5.55 -22.42
C THR A 4 11.15 4.83 -21.11
N LEU A 5 10.98 3.51 -21.19
CA LEU A 5 10.84 2.63 -20.04
C LEU A 5 12.21 2.44 -19.36
N SER A 6 12.39 2.98 -18.17
CA SER A 6 13.68 2.99 -17.46
C SER A 6 13.83 1.86 -16.43
N GLN A 7 12.73 1.37 -15.86
CA GLN A 7 12.77 0.28 -14.88
C GLN A 7 11.49 -0.54 -14.92
N LEU A 8 11.65 -1.85 -14.79
CA LEU A 8 10.58 -2.81 -14.54
C LEU A 8 10.76 -3.44 -13.16
N SER A 9 9.67 -3.59 -12.43
CA SER A 9 9.69 -4.19 -11.11
C SER A 9 8.44 -5.03 -10.83
N ILE A 10 8.66 -6.16 -10.17
CA ILE A 10 7.60 -7.01 -9.60
C ILE A 10 7.81 -7.17 -8.09
N TYR A 11 6.75 -7.47 -7.36
CA TYR A 11 6.79 -7.73 -5.92
C TYR A 11 6.04 -9.05 -5.68
N PRO A 12 6.74 -10.20 -5.77
CA PRO A 12 6.11 -11.52 -5.81
C PRO A 12 5.16 -11.77 -4.65
N ILE A 13 5.57 -11.37 -3.45
CA ILE A 13 4.76 -11.41 -2.24
C ILE A 13 4.35 -9.99 -1.87
N LYS A 14 3.05 -9.77 -1.65
CA LYS A 14 2.50 -8.50 -1.20
C LYS A 14 3.26 -8.00 0.04
N SER A 15 3.64 -6.73 0.02
CA SER A 15 4.36 -6.04 1.11
C SER A 15 5.82 -6.45 1.35
N MET A 16 6.42 -7.32 0.53
CA MET A 16 7.85 -7.66 0.61
C MET A 16 8.70 -6.86 -0.39
N GLN A 17 10.02 -7.09 -0.41
CA GLN A 17 10.91 -6.46 -1.38
C GLN A 17 10.54 -6.79 -2.81
N GLY A 18 10.79 -5.82 -3.70
CA GLY A 18 10.61 -5.98 -5.13
C GLY A 18 11.85 -6.55 -5.81
N LEU A 19 11.65 -7.08 -7.01
CA LEU A 19 12.68 -7.53 -7.92
C LEU A 19 12.70 -6.60 -9.12
N ASN A 20 13.87 -6.05 -9.44
CA ASN A 20 14.08 -5.32 -10.69
C ASN A 20 14.32 -6.31 -11.82
N LEU A 21 13.70 -6.04 -12.97
CA LEU A 21 13.74 -6.89 -14.14
C LEU A 21 14.26 -6.10 -15.35
N MET A 22 14.91 -6.80 -16.28
CA MET A 22 15.24 -6.25 -17.59
C MET A 22 14.08 -6.40 -18.59
N GLN A 23 13.23 -7.40 -18.37
CA GLN A 23 12.03 -7.64 -19.16
C GLN A 23 10.93 -8.22 -18.27
N ALA A 24 9.66 -7.99 -18.62
CA ALA A 24 8.53 -8.53 -17.88
C ALA A 24 7.38 -8.87 -18.82
N LYS A 25 6.78 -10.04 -18.60
CA LYS A 25 5.58 -10.46 -19.32
C LYS A 25 4.34 -9.76 -18.75
N VAL A 26 3.67 -9.02 -19.61
CA VAL A 26 2.40 -8.33 -19.36
C VAL A 26 1.26 -9.32 -19.57
N ASN A 27 0.46 -9.53 -18.53
CA ASN A 27 -0.81 -10.26 -18.58
C ASN A 27 -1.97 -9.31 -18.19
N GLU A 28 -3.21 -9.77 -18.37
CA GLU A 28 -4.39 -9.00 -17.94
C GLU A 28 -4.36 -8.64 -16.43
N SER A 29 -3.87 -9.56 -15.58
CA SER A 29 -3.86 -9.38 -14.12
C SER A 29 -2.67 -8.58 -13.55
N GLY A 30 -1.75 -8.15 -14.41
CA GLY A 30 -0.49 -7.50 -14.02
C GLY A 30 0.71 -8.19 -14.64
N PHE A 31 1.92 -7.76 -14.25
CA PHE A 31 3.11 -8.51 -14.64
C PHE A 31 3.04 -9.94 -14.10
N GLU A 32 3.57 -10.88 -14.88
CA GLU A 32 3.76 -12.25 -14.42
C GLU A 32 4.52 -12.27 -13.08
N PHE A 33 4.03 -13.09 -12.16
CA PHE A 33 4.51 -13.19 -10.77
C PHE A 33 4.30 -11.98 -9.86
N ASP A 34 3.70 -10.87 -10.32
CA ASP A 34 3.51 -9.69 -9.47
C ASP A 34 2.34 -9.84 -8.47
N ARG A 35 2.66 -9.79 -7.17
CA ARG A 35 1.74 -9.97 -6.03
C ARG A 35 0.85 -11.21 -6.17
N GLN A 36 1.43 -12.32 -6.63
CA GLN A 36 0.73 -13.63 -6.70
C GLN A 36 0.60 -14.28 -5.33
N PHE A 37 1.34 -13.78 -4.34
CA PHE A 37 1.32 -14.27 -2.97
C PHE A 37 1.03 -13.15 -1.97
N MET A 38 0.52 -13.53 -0.80
CA MET A 38 0.21 -12.62 0.29
C MET A 38 0.24 -13.37 1.62
N LEU A 39 0.68 -12.70 2.70
CA LEU A 39 0.47 -13.23 4.04
C LEU A 39 -0.91 -12.83 4.56
N SER A 40 -1.57 -13.74 5.27
CA SER A 40 -2.82 -13.49 5.97
C SER A 40 -2.76 -13.99 7.40
N GLN A 41 -3.69 -13.53 8.22
CA GLN A 41 -4.09 -14.22 9.45
C GLN A 41 -4.80 -15.54 9.12
N LEU A 42 -5.08 -16.34 10.15
CA LEU A 42 -5.73 -17.65 9.99
C LEU A 42 -7.16 -17.56 9.44
N ASP A 43 -7.85 -16.45 9.71
CA ASP A 43 -9.19 -16.13 9.20
C ASP A 43 -9.20 -15.63 7.73
N GLY A 44 -8.03 -15.53 7.10
CA GLY A 44 -7.89 -15.01 5.73
C GLY A 44 -7.77 -13.49 5.65
N THR A 45 -7.75 -12.76 6.77
CA THR A 45 -7.51 -11.30 6.80
C THR A 45 -6.09 -10.99 6.37
N PHE A 46 -5.94 -10.16 5.33
CA PHE A 46 -4.65 -9.81 4.75
C PHE A 46 -3.71 -9.08 5.72
N ILE A 47 -2.42 -9.41 5.65
CA ILE A 47 -1.35 -8.77 6.41
C ILE A 47 -0.54 -7.89 5.46
N THR A 48 -0.20 -6.67 5.89
CA THR A 48 0.60 -5.75 5.07
C THR A 48 1.70 -5.06 5.84
N ALA A 49 2.66 -4.50 5.11
CA ALA A 49 3.73 -3.68 5.68
C ALA A 49 3.24 -2.34 6.26
N ARG A 50 1.93 -2.02 6.14
CA ARG A 50 1.32 -0.91 6.89
C ARG A 50 1.21 -1.22 8.38
N GLN A 51 0.99 -2.49 8.71
CA GLN A 51 0.87 -3.00 10.06
C GLN A 51 2.20 -3.64 10.51
N TYR A 52 2.89 -4.31 9.60
CA TYR A 52 4.11 -5.07 9.88
C TYR A 52 5.25 -4.67 8.93
N PRO A 53 5.88 -3.50 9.13
CA PRO A 53 6.97 -3.00 8.29
C PRO A 53 8.11 -3.98 8.02
N GLN A 54 8.39 -4.90 8.95
CA GLN A 54 9.42 -5.93 8.83
C GLN A 54 9.28 -6.81 7.59
N LEU A 55 8.07 -6.90 7.00
CA LEU A 55 7.86 -7.58 5.72
C LEU A 55 8.71 -6.98 4.60
N LEU A 56 9.01 -5.68 4.64
CA LEU A 56 9.88 -5.01 3.67
C LEU A 56 11.34 -5.48 3.74
N LEU A 57 11.72 -6.21 4.79
CA LEU A 57 13.05 -6.77 4.93
C LEU A 57 13.18 -8.19 4.37
N LEU A 58 12.05 -8.82 4.05
CA LEU A 58 12.02 -10.14 3.43
C LEU A 58 12.25 -10.02 1.93
N THR A 59 13.20 -10.81 1.42
CA THR A 59 13.62 -10.79 0.02
C THR A 59 13.11 -12.06 -0.69
N PRO A 60 12.03 -11.97 -1.48
CA PRO A 60 11.60 -13.08 -2.32
C PRO A 60 12.47 -13.20 -3.57
N LYS A 61 12.77 -14.42 -3.99
CA LYS A 61 13.41 -14.74 -5.28
C LYS A 61 12.59 -15.81 -5.98
N LEU A 62 12.35 -15.63 -7.26
CA LEU A 62 11.64 -16.62 -8.06
C LEU A 62 12.53 -17.83 -8.33
N THR A 63 11.91 -19.00 -8.40
CA THR A 63 12.51 -20.27 -8.84
C THR A 63 11.59 -20.93 -9.86
N HIS A 64 12.04 -22.00 -10.50
CA HIS A 64 11.21 -22.73 -11.46
C HIS A 64 9.97 -23.37 -10.81
N THR A 65 10.05 -23.74 -9.53
CA THR A 65 9.00 -24.48 -8.81
C THR A 65 8.26 -23.64 -7.77
N GLY A 66 8.54 -22.34 -7.69
CA GLY A 66 7.94 -21.44 -6.70
C GLY A 66 8.87 -20.29 -6.37
N LEU A 67 9.24 -20.13 -5.10
CA LEU A 67 10.06 -19.03 -4.61
C LEU A 67 10.92 -19.40 -3.40
N ILE A 68 11.98 -18.64 -3.20
CA ILE A 68 12.78 -18.66 -1.97
C ILE A 68 12.60 -17.31 -1.30
N VAL A 69 12.28 -17.30 -0.01
CA VAL A 69 12.24 -16.07 0.79
C VAL A 69 13.40 -16.07 1.76
N THR A 70 14.19 -15.00 1.75
CA THR A 70 15.32 -14.82 2.66
C THR A 70 15.04 -13.68 3.64
N ALA A 71 15.26 -13.93 4.92
CA ALA A 71 15.17 -12.95 5.98
C ALA A 71 16.52 -12.25 6.24
N PRO A 72 16.54 -11.10 6.95
CA PRO A 72 17.77 -10.36 7.23
C PRO A 72 18.85 -11.15 7.98
N ASN A 73 18.42 -12.05 8.88
CA ASN A 73 19.29 -12.96 9.63
C ASN A 73 19.84 -14.11 8.77
N LYS A 74 19.64 -14.08 7.45
CA LYS A 74 20.05 -15.08 6.47
C LYS A 74 19.32 -16.43 6.56
N SER A 75 18.33 -16.57 7.44
CA SER A 75 17.41 -17.71 7.35
C SER A 75 16.62 -17.61 6.05
N ALA A 76 16.28 -18.76 5.47
CA ALA A 76 15.51 -18.81 4.24
C ALA A 76 14.51 -19.97 4.26
N ILE A 77 13.43 -19.82 3.51
CA ILE A 77 12.43 -20.86 3.26
C ILE A 77 12.24 -21.02 1.76
N VAL A 78 12.24 -22.27 1.31
CA VAL A 78 11.81 -22.64 -0.04
C VAL A 78 10.31 -22.87 0.01
N VAL A 79 9.59 -22.27 -0.94
CA VAL A 79 8.13 -22.34 -1.05
C VAL A 79 7.84 -22.86 -2.45
N ASN A 80 7.46 -24.13 -2.57
CA ASN A 80 7.10 -24.73 -3.85
C ASN A 80 5.59 -24.67 -4.09
N TYR A 81 5.18 -24.57 -5.36
CA TYR A 81 3.76 -24.56 -5.74
C TYR A 81 3.02 -25.83 -5.31
N ASN A 82 3.69 -26.98 -5.29
CA ASN A 82 3.11 -28.26 -4.88
C ASN A 82 2.92 -28.40 -3.35
N GLU A 83 3.43 -27.46 -2.56
CA GLU A 83 3.24 -27.42 -1.10
C GLU A 83 1.99 -26.64 -0.70
N PHE A 84 1.25 -26.08 -1.66
CA PHE A 84 -0.01 -25.41 -1.41
C PHE A 84 -1.19 -26.39 -1.40
N SER A 85 -2.18 -26.10 -0.56
CA SER A 85 -3.43 -26.87 -0.48
C SER A 85 -4.12 -26.95 -1.84
N SER A 86 -4.72 -28.08 -2.18
CA SER A 86 -5.59 -28.18 -3.36
C SER A 86 -6.91 -27.43 -3.15
N GLN A 87 -7.41 -27.41 -1.92
CA GLN A 87 -8.60 -26.67 -1.53
C GLN A 87 -8.34 -25.17 -1.50
N LEU A 88 -9.26 -24.44 -2.13
CA LEU A 88 -9.34 -23.00 -2.13
C LEU A 88 -10.02 -22.51 -0.85
N GLU A 89 -9.43 -21.50 -0.23
CA GLU A 89 -9.87 -20.93 1.03
C GLU A 89 -10.17 -19.43 0.88
N LEU A 90 -11.20 -18.96 1.58
CA LEU A 90 -11.66 -17.59 1.51
C LEU A 90 -10.59 -16.63 2.08
N THR A 91 -10.41 -15.49 1.42
CA THR A 91 -9.58 -14.38 1.87
C THR A 91 -10.18 -13.07 1.38
N ASN A 92 -9.65 -11.95 1.84
CA ASN A 92 -10.07 -10.64 1.36
C ASN A 92 -8.92 -9.65 1.27
N VAL A 93 -9.07 -8.67 0.40
CA VAL A 93 -8.22 -7.48 0.34
C VAL A 93 -9.14 -6.28 0.18
N TRP A 94 -9.17 -5.40 1.19
CA TRP A 94 -10.01 -4.19 1.21
C TRP A 94 -11.51 -4.46 1.02
N GLY A 95 -12.02 -5.51 1.67
CA GLY A 95 -13.45 -5.90 1.57
C GLY A 95 -13.84 -6.56 0.26
N ASN A 96 -12.89 -6.80 -0.66
CA ASN A 96 -13.09 -7.65 -1.83
C ASN A 96 -12.72 -9.08 -1.46
N TYR A 97 -13.71 -9.97 -1.39
CA TYR A 97 -13.56 -11.37 -1.03
C TYR A 97 -13.32 -12.24 -2.26
N PHE A 98 -12.39 -13.19 -2.15
CA PHE A 98 -11.99 -14.11 -3.20
C PHE A 98 -11.25 -15.30 -2.58
N TYR A 99 -10.79 -16.24 -3.41
CA TYR A 99 -10.21 -17.49 -2.95
C TYR A 99 -8.71 -17.60 -3.23
N SER A 100 -8.00 -18.34 -2.37
CA SER A 100 -6.57 -18.62 -2.50
C SER A 100 -6.20 -19.96 -1.87
N HIS A 101 -5.08 -20.53 -2.31
CA HIS A 101 -4.47 -21.71 -1.69
C HIS A 101 -3.62 -21.32 -0.48
N ILE A 102 -3.50 -22.20 0.50
CA ILE A 102 -2.69 -22.00 1.71
C ILE A 102 -1.41 -22.84 1.59
N ALA A 103 -0.26 -22.26 1.93
CA ALA A 103 1.01 -22.97 1.95
C ALA A 103 1.07 -24.05 3.05
N SER A 104 2.04 -24.95 2.95
CA SER A 104 2.27 -26.01 3.94
C SER A 104 2.55 -25.45 5.34
N ILE A 105 2.34 -26.30 6.35
CA ILE A 105 2.63 -25.96 7.76
C ILE A 105 4.08 -25.52 7.97
N ASN A 106 5.04 -26.10 7.22
CA ASN A 106 6.45 -25.74 7.31
C ASN A 106 6.69 -24.29 6.85
N VAL A 107 6.12 -23.93 5.70
CA VAL A 107 6.20 -22.57 5.16
C VAL A 107 5.54 -21.58 6.12
N ASN A 108 4.33 -21.89 6.59
CA ASN A 108 3.60 -21.00 7.50
C ASN A 108 4.34 -20.82 8.83
N ARG A 109 4.89 -21.90 9.42
CA ARG A 109 5.68 -21.82 10.66
C ARG A 109 6.88 -20.89 10.50
N TRP A 110 7.61 -20.96 9.39
CA TRP A 110 8.75 -20.06 9.15
C TRP A 110 8.34 -18.58 9.15
N PHE A 111 7.22 -18.23 8.51
CA PHE A 111 6.71 -16.86 8.54
C PHE A 111 6.17 -16.49 9.92
N SER A 112 5.52 -17.42 10.62
CA SER A 112 5.01 -17.19 11.97
C SER A 112 6.13 -16.92 12.96
N ASP A 113 7.21 -17.70 12.89
CA ASP A 113 8.42 -17.51 13.70
C ASP A 113 9.07 -16.16 13.39
N TYR A 114 9.13 -15.76 12.12
CA TYR A 114 9.69 -14.45 11.75
C TYR A 114 8.84 -13.28 12.27
N LEU A 115 7.51 -13.39 12.20
CA LEU A 115 6.58 -12.32 12.59
C LEU A 115 6.15 -12.38 14.06
N GLN A 116 6.52 -13.44 14.78
CA GLN A 116 6.07 -13.74 16.15
C GLN A 116 4.53 -13.73 16.26
N ARG A 117 3.86 -14.32 15.26
CA ARG A 117 2.41 -14.40 15.14
C ARG A 117 2.00 -15.50 14.18
N ASP A 118 0.89 -16.16 14.44
CA ASP A 118 0.33 -17.13 13.49
C ASP A 118 -0.13 -16.46 12.19
N VAL A 119 0.51 -16.84 11.10
CA VAL A 119 0.20 -16.35 9.75
C VAL A 119 0.18 -17.50 8.74
N GLN A 120 -0.41 -17.22 7.59
CA GLN A 120 -0.48 -18.14 6.46
C GLN A 120 0.01 -17.44 5.20
N LEU A 121 0.88 -18.11 4.44
CA LEU A 121 1.18 -17.69 3.08
C LEU A 121 0.08 -18.19 2.14
N ARG A 122 -0.49 -17.25 1.38
CA ARG A 122 -1.54 -17.47 0.40
C ARG A 122 -1.00 -17.36 -1.01
N TRP A 123 -1.49 -18.20 -1.92
CA TRP A 123 -1.19 -18.16 -3.36
C TRP A 123 -2.50 -18.15 -4.16
N LEU A 124 -2.58 -17.34 -5.22
CA LEU A 124 -3.79 -17.25 -6.06
C LEU A 124 -4.04 -18.48 -6.94
N GLY A 125 -3.04 -19.35 -7.08
CA GLY A 125 -3.06 -20.38 -8.12
C GLY A 125 -2.76 -19.78 -9.50
N HIS A 126 -3.14 -20.51 -10.55
CA HIS A 126 -2.93 -20.09 -11.94
C HIS A 126 -3.98 -19.08 -12.43
N ALA A 127 -5.16 -19.07 -11.83
CA ALA A 127 -6.28 -18.22 -12.25
C ALA A 127 -6.90 -17.53 -11.03
N SER A 128 -6.72 -16.21 -10.92
CA SER A 128 -7.31 -15.43 -9.85
C SER A 128 -8.84 -15.34 -10.00
N THR A 129 -9.56 -15.60 -8.91
CA THR A 129 -11.01 -15.33 -8.81
C THR A 129 -11.30 -13.86 -8.49
N ARG A 130 -10.27 -13.08 -8.13
CA ARG A 130 -10.39 -11.67 -7.78
C ARG A 130 -10.51 -10.80 -9.04
N ARG A 131 -11.29 -9.72 -8.95
CA ARG A 131 -11.51 -8.76 -10.04
C ARG A 131 -11.21 -7.34 -9.61
N VAL A 132 -10.84 -6.50 -10.57
CA VAL A 132 -10.71 -5.07 -10.35
C VAL A 132 -12.11 -4.47 -10.12
N LYS A 133 -12.29 -3.70 -9.04
CA LYS A 133 -13.61 -3.21 -8.59
C LYS A 133 -14.45 -2.53 -9.68
N HIS A 134 -13.81 -1.78 -10.58
CA HIS A 134 -14.47 -1.04 -11.66
C HIS A 134 -14.32 -1.70 -13.04
N TYR A 135 -13.67 -2.86 -13.11
CA TYR A 135 -13.49 -3.65 -14.33
C TYR A 135 -13.83 -5.11 -14.00
N PRO A 136 -15.12 -5.49 -13.98
CA PRO A 136 -15.58 -6.75 -13.38
C PRO A 136 -15.09 -8.00 -14.11
N THR A 137 -14.63 -7.87 -15.35
CA THR A 137 -14.04 -8.96 -16.12
C THR A 137 -12.54 -9.07 -15.92
N LEU A 138 -11.87 -8.00 -15.45
CA LEU A 138 -10.41 -7.93 -15.40
C LEU A 138 -9.89 -8.62 -14.12
N PRO A 139 -9.08 -9.69 -14.23
CA PRO A 139 -8.50 -10.36 -13.08
C PRO A 139 -7.54 -9.43 -12.33
N LEU A 140 -7.42 -9.64 -11.01
CA LEU A 140 -6.47 -8.90 -10.19
C LEU A 140 -5.69 -9.85 -9.29
N SER A 141 -4.41 -9.58 -9.09
CA SER A 141 -3.60 -10.32 -8.11
C SER A 141 -3.91 -9.88 -6.67
N PHE A 142 -3.01 -10.12 -5.70
CA PHE A 142 -3.10 -9.51 -4.36
C PHE A 142 -2.71 -8.01 -4.37
N ALA A 143 -2.52 -7.40 -5.54
CA ALA A 143 -2.35 -5.95 -5.71
C ALA A 143 -3.49 -5.13 -5.05
N ASP A 144 -3.26 -3.89 -4.67
CA ASP A 144 -4.27 -3.14 -3.89
C ASP A 144 -5.56 -2.84 -4.67
N GLY A 145 -5.46 -2.54 -5.97
CA GLY A 145 -6.65 -2.22 -6.77
C GLY A 145 -6.49 -2.25 -8.28
N TYR A 146 -5.26 -2.17 -8.81
CA TYR A 146 -5.01 -2.21 -10.24
C TYR A 146 -3.79 -3.07 -10.60
N PRO A 147 -3.76 -3.67 -11.79
CA PRO A 147 -2.66 -4.52 -12.27
C PRO A 147 -1.29 -3.84 -12.38
N TYR A 148 -1.27 -2.57 -12.80
CA TYR A 148 -0.03 -1.83 -13.06
C TYR A 148 -0.05 -0.46 -12.37
N LEU A 149 1.09 -0.09 -11.81
CA LEU A 149 1.39 1.27 -11.36
C LEU A 149 2.57 1.82 -12.13
N LEU A 150 2.35 2.91 -12.88
CA LEU A 150 3.40 3.66 -13.53
C LEU A 150 3.85 4.84 -12.68
N LEU A 151 5.16 5.02 -12.59
CA LEU A 151 5.81 6.18 -11.99
C LEU A 151 6.64 6.90 -13.06
N ASN A 152 6.57 8.22 -13.06
CA ASN A 152 7.46 9.05 -13.86
C ASN A 152 8.67 9.46 -13.02
N ARG A 153 9.88 9.24 -13.54
CA ARG A 153 11.13 9.56 -12.85
C ARG A 153 11.21 11.05 -12.49
N SER A 154 10.87 11.95 -13.42
CA SER A 154 10.90 13.39 -13.14
C SER A 154 9.86 13.82 -12.09
N SER A 155 8.71 13.14 -12.00
CA SER A 155 7.75 13.36 -10.90
C SER A 155 8.34 12.95 -9.55
N PHE A 156 9.03 11.80 -9.52
CA PHE A 156 9.71 11.33 -8.32
C PHE A 156 10.81 12.30 -7.89
N ASP A 157 11.66 12.73 -8.82
CA ASP A 157 12.76 13.65 -8.52
C ASP A 157 12.25 14.99 -7.96
N GLU A 158 11.11 15.50 -8.46
CA GLU A 158 10.50 16.73 -7.92
C GLU A 158 9.90 16.53 -6.51
N VAL A 159 9.40 15.34 -6.18
CA VAL A 159 8.98 15.00 -4.80
C VAL A 159 10.20 14.85 -3.90
N ASP A 160 11.22 14.13 -4.36
CA ASP A 160 12.45 13.86 -3.61
C ASP A 160 13.16 15.15 -3.24
N ARG A 161 13.28 16.08 -4.19
CA ARG A 161 13.88 17.41 -3.99
C ARG A 161 13.17 18.25 -2.92
N ARG A 162 11.88 18.00 -2.67
CA ARG A 162 11.09 18.68 -1.64
C ARG A 162 11.14 17.97 -0.28
N CYS A 163 11.62 16.73 -0.23
CA CYS A 163 11.82 15.99 1.00
C CYS A 163 13.12 16.42 1.69
N ARG A 164 13.20 16.24 3.00
CA ARG A 164 14.41 16.54 3.79
C ARG A 164 15.46 15.46 3.64
N GLN A 165 15.04 14.24 3.31
CA GLN A 165 15.91 13.10 3.08
C GLN A 165 15.60 12.50 1.72
N SER A 166 16.65 12.00 1.06
CA SER A 166 16.47 11.32 -0.23
C SER A 166 15.77 9.99 0.00
N LEU A 167 14.69 9.81 -0.75
CA LEU A 167 13.82 8.66 -0.74
C LEU A 167 14.30 7.65 -1.79
N ALA A 168 13.85 6.41 -1.64
CA ALA A 168 13.95 5.44 -2.73
C ALA A 168 12.64 5.43 -3.53
N ILE A 169 12.70 5.53 -4.86
CA ILE A 169 11.50 5.40 -5.71
C ILE A 169 10.75 4.08 -5.48
N SER A 170 11.46 3.03 -5.02
CA SER A 170 10.88 1.74 -4.62
C SER A 170 9.93 1.83 -3.41
N GLN A 171 10.00 2.88 -2.58
CA GLN A 171 8.98 3.16 -1.55
C GLN A 171 7.59 3.33 -2.16
N PHE A 172 7.53 3.79 -3.42
CA PHE A 172 6.29 3.95 -4.16
C PHE A 172 5.81 2.66 -4.84
N ARG A 173 6.57 1.57 -4.76
CA ARG A 173 6.18 0.23 -5.20
C ARG A 173 5.64 0.17 -6.65
N GLY A 174 6.13 1.07 -7.51
CA GLY A 174 5.80 1.11 -8.93
C GLY A 174 6.28 -0.13 -9.67
N ASN A 175 5.57 -0.49 -10.73
CA ASN A 175 5.91 -1.60 -11.61
C ASN A 175 6.67 -1.12 -12.85
N ILE A 176 6.27 0.03 -13.38
CA ILE A 176 6.77 0.60 -14.63
C ILE A 176 7.29 1.99 -14.30
N ILE A 177 8.59 2.23 -14.45
CA ILE A 177 9.16 3.56 -14.24
C ILE A 177 9.64 4.06 -15.58
N ILE A 178 9.21 5.25 -15.96
CA ILE A 178 9.60 5.88 -17.23
C ILE A 178 10.47 7.10 -17.00
N ASP A 179 11.21 7.48 -18.04
CA ASP A 179 12.02 8.68 -18.09
C ASP A 179 11.69 9.52 -19.35
N GLY A 180 12.09 10.78 -19.36
CA GLY A 180 11.95 11.70 -20.50
C GLY A 180 10.63 12.47 -20.56
N ALA A 181 9.72 12.27 -19.60
CA ALA A 181 8.47 13.02 -19.47
C ALA A 181 8.62 14.15 -18.42
N PRO A 182 8.06 15.36 -18.64
CA PRO A 182 8.05 16.40 -17.61
C PRO A 182 7.40 15.92 -16.31
N ALA A 183 7.81 16.48 -15.17
CA ALA A 183 7.23 16.14 -13.88
C ALA A 183 5.70 16.28 -13.89
N PHE A 184 5.02 15.24 -13.43
CA PHE A 184 3.57 15.07 -13.33
C PHE A 184 2.81 15.08 -14.67
N ALA A 185 3.49 14.99 -15.82
CA ALA A 185 2.84 14.92 -17.12
C ALA A 185 1.86 13.72 -17.22
N GLU A 186 2.15 12.63 -16.50
CA GLU A 186 1.36 11.41 -16.46
C GLU A 186 -0.08 11.61 -15.98
N ASP A 187 -0.36 12.69 -15.23
CA ASP A 187 -1.71 13.00 -14.74
C ASP A 187 -2.70 13.26 -15.88
N SER A 188 -2.20 13.75 -17.02
CA SER A 188 -2.99 14.09 -18.20
C SER A 188 -3.11 12.93 -19.20
N TRP A 189 -2.52 11.78 -18.92
CA TRP A 189 -2.51 10.68 -19.89
C TRP A 189 -3.79 9.87 -19.82
N LYS A 190 -4.32 9.51 -20.99
CA LYS A 190 -5.48 8.63 -21.14
C LYS A 190 -5.06 7.27 -21.65
N THR A 191 -4.20 7.25 -22.68
CA THR A 191 -3.72 6.02 -23.29
C THR A 191 -2.28 6.20 -23.70
N ILE A 192 -1.43 5.22 -23.35
CA ILE A 192 -0.03 5.19 -23.73
C ILE A 192 0.30 3.84 -24.37
N LYS A 193 1.38 3.81 -25.13
CA LYS A 193 1.97 2.59 -25.66
C LYS A 193 3.42 2.49 -25.21
N ILE A 194 3.81 1.33 -24.70
CA ILE A 194 5.19 1.03 -24.30
C ILE A 194 5.62 -0.19 -25.12
N GLY A 195 6.63 -0.03 -25.97
CA GLY A 195 7.01 -1.06 -26.92
C GLY A 195 5.83 -1.45 -27.83
N LYS A 196 5.26 -2.64 -27.64
CA LYS A 196 4.07 -3.13 -28.38
C LYS A 196 2.79 -3.16 -27.52
N ILE A 197 2.87 -2.79 -26.26
CA ILE A 197 1.78 -2.92 -25.29
C ILE A 197 1.06 -1.59 -25.14
N ILE A 198 -0.26 -1.60 -25.23
CA ILE A 198 -1.11 -0.44 -25.03
C ILE A 198 -1.69 -0.50 -23.62
N PHE A 199 -1.59 0.62 -22.90
CA PHE A 199 -2.14 0.77 -21.57
C PHE A 199 -3.22 1.86 -21.56
N GLU A 200 -4.34 1.55 -20.93
CA GLU A 200 -5.33 2.55 -20.52
C GLU A 200 -4.96 3.08 -19.12
N VAL A 201 -4.90 4.40 -18.99
CA VAL A 201 -4.62 5.09 -17.73
C VAL A 201 -5.91 5.30 -16.97
N THR A 202 -6.09 4.56 -15.89
CA THR A 202 -7.36 4.51 -15.15
C THR A 202 -7.50 5.72 -14.23
N LYS A 203 -6.69 5.80 -13.17
CA LYS A 203 -6.75 6.88 -12.17
C LYS A 203 -5.41 7.13 -11.47
N PRO A 204 -5.20 8.34 -10.92
CA PRO A 204 -4.12 8.60 -9.98
C PRO A 204 -4.11 7.59 -8.82
N CYS A 205 -2.91 7.26 -8.34
CA CYS A 205 -2.70 6.32 -7.27
C CYS A 205 -2.65 7.05 -5.91
N SER A 206 -3.70 6.89 -5.11
CA SER A 206 -3.74 7.37 -3.73
C SER A 206 -2.65 6.70 -2.90
N ARG A 207 -1.83 7.49 -2.20
CA ARG A 207 -0.69 7.01 -1.40
C ARG A 207 -1.10 6.80 0.05
N CYS A 208 -0.50 5.79 0.67
CA CYS A 208 -0.73 5.41 2.06
C CYS A 208 0.59 5.42 2.85
N VAL A 209 0.52 5.15 4.17
CA VAL A 209 1.67 5.15 5.10
C VAL A 209 2.85 4.32 4.62
N LEU A 210 2.60 3.29 3.81
CA LEU A 210 3.67 2.42 3.35
C LEU A 210 4.77 3.18 2.60
N THR A 211 4.43 4.29 1.94
CA THR A 211 5.42 5.15 1.27
C THR A 211 6.35 5.87 2.25
N THR A 212 5.96 6.02 3.51
CA THR A 212 6.75 6.66 4.58
C THR A 212 7.56 5.66 5.39
N VAL A 213 7.78 4.46 4.87
CA VAL A 213 8.57 3.42 5.53
C VAL A 213 9.79 3.14 4.66
N ASN A 214 10.97 3.21 5.26
CA ASN A 214 12.20 2.89 4.59
C ASN A 214 12.24 1.41 4.19
N VAL A 215 12.41 1.12 2.90
CA VAL A 215 12.35 -0.26 2.40
C VAL A 215 13.56 -1.12 2.80
N LYS A 216 14.64 -0.53 3.32
CA LYS A 216 15.86 -1.24 3.74
C LYS A 216 15.92 -1.48 5.24
N THR A 217 15.34 -0.59 6.03
CA THR A 217 15.40 -0.65 7.51
C THR A 217 14.05 -0.96 8.14
N ALA A 218 12.95 -0.91 7.38
CA ALA A 218 11.57 -1.00 7.85
C ALA A 218 11.19 0.05 8.91
N GLN A 219 12.00 1.11 9.05
CA GLN A 219 11.72 2.20 9.96
C GLN A 219 10.91 3.30 9.26
N PRO A 220 10.02 4.00 9.98
CA PRO A 220 9.36 5.18 9.46
C PRO A 220 10.37 6.25 9.06
N GLU A 221 10.16 6.88 7.90
CA GLU A 221 10.90 8.06 7.50
C GLU A 221 10.53 9.24 8.42
N PRO A 222 11.50 10.11 8.76
CA PRO A 222 11.25 11.31 9.56
C PRO A 222 10.15 12.18 8.94
N ASN A 223 9.42 12.91 9.79
CA ASN A 223 8.37 13.85 9.36
C ASN A 223 7.25 13.25 8.50
N LYS A 224 7.11 11.91 8.48
CA LYS A 224 6.09 11.21 7.67
C LYS A 224 6.27 11.49 6.17
N GLU A 225 7.49 11.74 5.72
CA GLU A 225 7.82 11.92 4.29
C GLU A 225 7.73 10.58 3.55
N PRO A 226 7.29 10.54 2.27
CA PRO A 226 6.92 11.66 1.41
C PRO A 226 5.49 12.20 1.60
N LEU A 227 4.64 11.55 2.41
CA LEU A 227 3.21 11.92 2.46
C LEU A 227 2.99 13.35 2.94
N SER A 228 3.76 13.82 3.90
CA SER A 228 3.69 15.21 4.38
C SER A 228 3.98 16.20 3.24
N VAL A 229 5.04 15.98 2.47
CA VAL A 229 5.41 16.78 1.29
C VAL A 229 4.34 16.71 0.21
N LEU A 230 3.94 15.51 -0.20
CA LEU A 230 2.89 15.32 -1.20
C LEU A 230 1.57 15.99 -0.79
N SER A 231 1.23 15.99 0.50
CA SER A 231 -0.01 16.61 0.99
C SER A 231 -0.13 18.11 0.75
N THR A 232 0.99 18.79 0.49
CA THR A 232 1.01 20.25 0.24
C THR A 232 0.58 20.62 -1.19
N PHE A 233 0.71 19.70 -2.15
CA PHE A 233 0.45 20.01 -3.58
C PHE A 233 -0.19 18.87 -4.39
N ARG A 234 -0.38 17.68 -3.80
CA ARG A 234 -0.97 16.49 -4.44
C ARG A 234 -2.22 15.99 -3.73
N ARG A 235 -2.81 16.83 -2.87
CA ARG A 235 -4.04 16.51 -2.14
C ARG A 235 -5.25 17.02 -2.91
N ASP A 236 -6.25 16.17 -3.13
CA ASP A 236 -7.52 16.60 -3.73
C ASP A 236 -8.52 17.14 -2.69
N GLU A 237 -9.69 17.57 -3.16
CA GLU A 237 -10.77 18.06 -2.30
C GLU A 237 -11.32 16.99 -1.34
N GLN A 238 -11.19 15.72 -1.69
CA GLN A 238 -11.61 14.58 -0.88
C GLN A 238 -10.55 14.17 0.17
N GLY A 239 -9.36 14.78 0.13
CA GLY A 239 -8.24 14.51 1.03
C GLY A 239 -7.28 13.41 0.57
N GLU A 240 -7.47 12.81 -0.61
CA GLU A 240 -6.56 11.81 -1.16
C GLU A 240 -5.27 12.47 -1.63
N ILE A 241 -4.14 11.86 -1.28
CA ILE A 241 -2.81 12.33 -1.67
C ILE A 241 -2.28 11.40 -2.76
N ASP A 242 -2.02 11.93 -3.95
CA ASP A 242 -1.75 11.11 -5.13
C ASP A 242 -0.28 11.17 -5.60
N PHE A 243 0.24 10.02 -6.05
CA PHE A 243 1.51 9.94 -6.76
C PHE A 243 1.58 8.70 -7.66
N GLY A 244 1.93 8.88 -8.93
CA GLY A 244 1.89 7.83 -9.95
C GLY A 244 0.46 7.52 -10.41
N ILE A 245 0.35 6.76 -11.51
CA ILE A 245 -0.91 6.45 -12.18
C ILE A 245 -1.14 4.95 -12.27
N ASN A 246 -2.37 4.52 -11.96
CA ASN A 246 -2.78 3.14 -12.16
C ASN A 246 -3.16 2.92 -13.63
N MET A 247 -2.86 1.73 -14.14
CA MET A 247 -3.13 1.37 -15.52
C MET A 247 -3.64 -0.07 -15.64
N VAL A 248 -4.30 -0.34 -16.76
CA VAL A 248 -4.65 -1.68 -17.23
C VAL A 248 -4.06 -1.88 -18.62
N ALA A 249 -3.59 -3.09 -18.93
CA ALA A 249 -3.09 -3.42 -20.26
C ALA A 249 -4.27 -3.80 -21.16
N LEU A 250 -4.25 -3.35 -22.42
CA LEU A 250 -5.27 -3.67 -23.43
C LEU A 250 -4.85 -4.85 -24.32
N ASN A 251 -3.60 -5.29 -24.19
CA ASN A 251 -3.05 -6.46 -24.86
C ASN A 251 -1.87 -7.04 -24.06
N GLU A 252 -1.54 -8.30 -24.33
CA GLU A 252 -0.42 -9.01 -23.69
C GLU A 252 0.87 -8.92 -24.51
N GLY A 253 1.99 -9.24 -23.85
CA GLY A 253 3.30 -9.39 -24.50
C GLY A 253 4.44 -9.14 -23.51
N ILE A 254 5.63 -8.82 -24.02
CA ILE A 254 6.84 -8.62 -23.20
C ILE A 254 7.28 -7.17 -23.33
N LEU A 255 7.46 -6.50 -22.19
CA LEU A 255 8.14 -5.21 -22.11
C LEU A 255 9.61 -5.41 -21.80
N HIS A 256 10.46 -4.56 -22.37
CA HIS A 256 11.89 -4.50 -22.09
C HIS A 256 12.25 -3.10 -21.56
N VAL A 257 13.17 -3.04 -20.59
CA VAL A 257 13.82 -1.79 -20.24
C VAL A 257 14.48 -1.20 -21.51
N GLY A 258 14.24 0.07 -21.76
CA GLY A 258 14.61 0.78 -22.98
C GLY A 258 13.48 0.92 -24.01
N ASP A 259 12.36 0.22 -23.85
CA ASP A 259 11.22 0.36 -24.76
C ASP A 259 10.74 1.82 -24.84
N LYS A 260 10.44 2.27 -26.07
CA LYS A 260 9.89 3.59 -26.33
C LYS A 260 8.49 3.72 -25.72
N VAL A 261 8.22 4.86 -25.10
CA VAL A 261 6.91 5.24 -24.58
C VAL A 261 6.29 6.28 -25.52
N GLU A 262 5.07 6.02 -25.98
CA GLU A 262 4.31 6.87 -26.89
C GLU A 262 2.98 7.26 -26.24
N LEU A 263 2.69 8.55 -26.19
CA LEU A 263 1.41 9.06 -25.73
C LEU A 263 0.40 8.99 -26.88
N LEU A 264 -0.65 8.19 -26.73
CA LEU A 264 -1.67 7.99 -27.77
C LEU A 264 -2.89 8.91 -27.57
N ALA A 265 -3.25 9.18 -26.32
CA ALA A 265 -4.37 10.05 -25.99
C ALA A 265 -4.18 10.73 -24.63
N THR A 266 -4.73 11.93 -24.49
CA THR A 266 -4.75 12.72 -23.25
C THR A 266 -6.16 12.85 -22.68
N LYS A 267 -6.21 13.26 -21.42
CA LYS A 267 -7.40 13.68 -20.68
C LYS A 267 -7.03 14.87 -19.79
N PRO A 268 -8.00 15.67 -19.32
CA PRO A 268 -7.74 16.68 -18.30
C PRO A 268 -7.12 16.04 -17.04
N ALA A 269 -6.08 16.67 -16.52
CA ALA A 269 -5.47 16.24 -15.26
C ALA A 269 -6.44 16.49 -14.09
N LYS A 270 -6.33 15.65 -13.05
CA LYS A 270 -7.10 15.82 -11.82
C LYS A 270 -6.65 17.12 -11.10
N PRO A 271 -7.58 17.97 -10.63
CA PRO A 271 -7.22 19.16 -9.87
C PRO A 271 -6.75 18.80 -8.45
N TYR A 272 -5.78 19.57 -7.93
CA TYR A 272 -5.25 19.43 -6.58
C TYR A 272 -5.32 20.76 -5.82
N ILE A 273 -5.54 20.67 -4.51
CA ILE A 273 -5.49 21.81 -3.59
C ILE A 273 -4.03 22.09 -3.25
N ILE A 274 -3.59 23.33 -3.45
CA ILE A 274 -2.30 23.81 -2.97
C ILE A 274 -2.51 24.34 -1.55
N LYS A 275 -1.97 23.65 -0.55
CA LYS A 275 -1.94 24.13 0.83
C LYS A 275 -0.58 24.73 1.13
N THR A 276 -0.55 26.03 1.45
CA THR A 276 0.56 26.65 2.15
C THR A 276 0.63 26.07 3.58
N GLU A 277 1.83 25.61 3.94
CA GLU A 277 2.30 24.90 5.15
C GLU A 277 1.35 24.74 6.36
N THR A 278 1.31 23.52 6.93
CA THR A 278 1.02 23.31 8.36
C THR A 278 2.13 22.49 8.99
N ALA A 279 2.79 23.06 10.00
CA ALA A 279 3.92 22.46 10.70
C ALA A 279 3.51 21.18 11.47
N PRO A 280 4.39 20.16 11.57
CA PRO A 280 4.19 19.03 12.45
C PRO A 280 4.35 19.46 13.92
N ILE A 281 3.39 19.08 14.77
CA ILE A 281 3.49 19.23 16.23
C ILE A 281 4.22 17.99 16.77
N LYS A 282 5.21 18.22 17.66
CA LYS A 282 6.07 17.21 18.28
C LYS A 282 5.24 16.13 19.00
N THR A 283 5.63 14.88 18.81
CA THR A 283 5.17 13.73 19.61
C THR A 283 5.78 13.80 21.02
N PRO A 284 4.99 13.80 22.12
CA PRO A 284 5.55 13.65 23.46
C PRO A 284 5.76 12.17 23.81
N GLN A 285 6.85 11.89 24.53
CA GLN A 285 7.20 10.60 25.12
C GLN A 285 6.14 10.10 26.12
N GLY A 286 6.09 8.78 26.28
CA GLY A 286 5.03 8.00 26.94
C GLY A 286 4.74 8.37 28.39
N GLN A 287 3.44 8.39 28.69
CA GLN A 287 2.88 8.29 30.03
C GLN A 287 2.43 6.83 30.26
N PRO A 288 2.38 6.33 31.50
CA PRO A 288 1.98 4.96 31.79
C PRO A 288 0.56 4.67 31.29
N SER A 289 0.40 3.54 30.56
CA SER A 289 -0.88 3.01 30.10
C SER A 289 -1.91 2.93 31.22
N GLN A 290 -2.99 3.71 31.10
CA GLN A 290 -4.17 3.56 31.94
C GLN A 290 -5.26 2.81 31.16
N PRO A 291 -5.88 1.76 31.74
CA PRO A 291 -7.03 1.13 31.13
C PRO A 291 -8.18 2.13 31.10
N ILE A 292 -8.81 2.26 29.94
CA ILE A 292 -9.93 3.17 29.70
C ILE A 292 -11.05 2.41 28.99
N THR A 293 -12.27 2.95 29.07
CA THR A 293 -13.41 2.44 28.32
C THR A 293 -13.58 3.24 27.03
N ILE A 294 -13.58 2.55 25.90
CA ILE A 294 -13.91 3.11 24.59
C ILE A 294 -15.28 2.56 24.18
N GLU A 295 -16.25 3.45 24.06
CA GLU A 295 -17.58 3.12 23.53
C GLU A 295 -17.64 3.50 22.04
N TYR A 296 -17.82 2.51 21.17
CA TYR A 296 -18.04 2.68 19.74
C TYR A 296 -19.43 2.13 19.36
N HIS A 297 -20.33 3.02 18.93
CA HIS A 297 -21.75 2.73 18.75
C HIS A 297 -22.40 2.07 19.98
N GLN A 298 -22.74 0.77 19.91
CA GLN A 298 -23.37 -0.01 20.99
C GLN A 298 -22.38 -0.97 21.69
N GLN A 299 -21.10 -0.93 21.31
CA GLN A 299 -20.07 -1.80 21.86
C GLN A 299 -19.09 -1.00 22.71
N ALA A 300 -18.86 -1.46 23.94
CA ALA A 300 -17.82 -0.93 24.81
C ALA A 300 -16.69 -1.95 24.92
N PHE A 301 -15.45 -1.48 24.87
CA PHE A 301 -14.27 -2.32 25.04
C PHE A 301 -13.18 -1.59 25.82
N ILE A 302 -12.26 -2.36 26.39
CA ILE A 302 -11.13 -1.81 27.14
C ILE A 302 -10.02 -1.39 26.19
N GLY A 303 -9.68 -0.12 26.26
CA GLY A 303 -8.60 0.53 25.53
C GLY A 303 -7.45 0.98 26.46
N ASN A 304 -6.58 1.81 25.91
CA ASN A 304 -5.44 2.42 26.59
C ASN A 304 -5.16 3.85 26.08
N THR A 305 -4.27 4.53 26.78
CA THR A 305 -3.82 5.91 26.51
C THR A 305 -2.52 5.98 25.70
N GLU A 306 -2.13 4.89 25.02
CA GLU A 306 -0.87 4.79 24.27
C GLU A 306 -1.08 4.62 22.76
N GLN A 307 -2.08 3.82 22.37
CA GLN A 307 -2.36 3.46 20.99
C GLN A 307 -3.34 4.44 20.34
N THR A 308 -3.24 4.60 19.03
CA THR A 308 -4.24 5.38 18.29
C THR A 308 -5.61 4.70 18.34
N LEU A 309 -6.67 5.49 18.27
CA LEU A 309 -8.04 4.99 18.18
C LEU A 309 -8.21 3.93 17.08
N LEU A 310 -7.56 4.12 15.92
CA LEU A 310 -7.63 3.14 14.84
C LEU A 310 -7.04 1.78 15.23
N GLU A 311 -5.86 1.76 15.87
CA GLU A 311 -5.22 0.51 16.31
C GLU A 311 -6.07 -0.21 17.37
N GLN A 312 -6.66 0.56 18.29
CA GLN A 312 -7.51 0.01 19.33
C GLN A 312 -8.81 -0.58 18.76
N LEU A 313 -9.46 0.09 17.81
CA LEU A 313 -10.63 -0.44 17.10
C LEU A 313 -10.28 -1.75 16.35
N GLU A 314 -9.14 -1.79 15.66
CA GLU A 314 -8.70 -2.99 14.95
C GLU A 314 -8.42 -4.18 15.88
N HIS A 315 -7.82 -3.95 17.05
CA HIS A 315 -7.58 -4.99 18.05
C HIS A 315 -8.87 -5.61 18.59
N HIS A 316 -9.98 -4.87 18.56
CA HIS A 316 -11.30 -5.33 18.96
C HIS A 316 -12.17 -5.75 17.75
N ASN A 317 -11.55 -5.99 16.60
CA ASN A 317 -12.19 -6.41 15.34
C ASN A 317 -13.24 -5.42 14.81
N ILE A 318 -13.12 -4.15 15.18
CA ILE A 318 -13.98 -3.07 14.70
C ILE A 318 -13.30 -2.40 13.51
N SER A 319 -13.90 -2.53 12.33
CA SER A 319 -13.36 -1.99 11.08
C SER A 319 -14.02 -0.68 10.71
N ILE A 320 -13.23 0.41 10.71
CA ILE A 320 -13.60 1.70 10.11
C ILE A 320 -12.81 1.93 8.80
N PRO A 321 -13.31 2.73 7.85
CA PRO A 321 -12.54 3.06 6.65
C PRO A 321 -11.23 3.77 7.01
N TYR A 322 -10.09 3.32 6.49
CA TYR A 322 -8.82 4.04 6.64
C TYR A 322 -7.92 3.87 5.42
N SER A 323 -6.87 4.69 5.33
CA SER A 323 -5.85 4.54 4.29
C SER A 323 -4.46 4.91 4.79
N CYS A 324 -4.30 6.13 5.32
CA CYS A 324 -2.96 6.67 5.58
C CYS A 324 -2.37 6.35 6.95
N ARG A 325 -3.13 5.93 7.97
CA ARG A 325 -2.65 5.72 9.36
C ARG A 325 -1.87 6.88 10.04
N VAL A 326 -1.70 8.03 9.40
CA VAL A 326 -0.84 9.13 9.88
C VAL A 326 -1.53 10.49 9.94
N GLY A 327 -2.85 10.52 9.74
CA GLY A 327 -3.68 11.73 9.88
C GLY A 327 -3.74 12.60 8.62
N LEU A 328 -3.33 12.07 7.46
CA LEU A 328 -3.18 12.85 6.22
C LEU A 328 -4.28 12.62 5.17
N CYS A 329 -4.92 11.45 5.09
CA CYS A 329 -5.92 11.15 4.06
C CYS A 329 -7.37 11.45 4.48
N GLY A 330 -7.65 11.69 5.76
CA GLY A 330 -9.02 11.92 6.24
C GLY A 330 -9.98 10.71 6.25
N LYS A 331 -9.67 9.58 5.59
CA LYS A 331 -10.57 8.39 5.57
C LYS A 331 -10.98 7.85 6.94
N CYS A 332 -10.07 7.87 7.92
CA CYS A 332 -10.29 7.33 9.28
C CYS A 332 -11.15 8.26 10.16
N ARG A 333 -12.01 9.06 9.54
CA ARG A 333 -12.81 10.08 10.20
C ARG A 333 -13.95 9.43 10.97
N ILE A 334 -14.09 9.84 12.22
CA ILE A 334 -15.10 9.38 13.16
C ILE A 334 -15.54 10.58 14.01
N ARG A 335 -16.73 10.54 14.59
CA ARG A 335 -17.22 11.60 15.47
C ARG A 335 -16.86 11.26 16.92
N LEU A 336 -16.28 12.22 17.63
CA LEU A 336 -16.09 12.15 19.08
C LEU A 336 -17.35 12.67 19.78
N ILE A 337 -18.12 11.79 20.40
CA ILE A 337 -19.33 12.16 21.14
C ILE A 337 -18.99 12.67 22.54
N ALA A 338 -18.08 11.99 23.25
CA ALA A 338 -17.70 12.35 24.60
C ALA A 338 -16.26 11.95 24.94
N GLY A 339 -15.69 12.60 25.95
CA GLY A 339 -14.32 12.38 26.42
C GLY A 339 -13.28 13.26 25.73
N LYS A 340 -12.00 13.02 26.03
CA LYS A 340 -10.87 13.80 25.51
C LYS A 340 -9.92 12.92 24.73
N ILE A 341 -9.34 13.51 23.68
CA ILE A 341 -8.33 12.87 22.86
C ILE A 341 -7.13 13.79 22.70
N LYS A 342 -5.97 13.16 22.61
CA LYS A 342 -4.69 13.78 22.29
C LYS A 342 -4.43 13.67 20.78
N PRO A 343 -4.41 14.78 20.04
CA PRO A 343 -4.11 14.77 18.61
C PRO A 343 -2.62 14.55 18.34
N LEU A 344 -2.29 13.64 17.42
CA LEU A 344 -0.92 13.38 16.93
C LEU A 344 -0.54 14.25 15.72
N THR A 345 -1.51 14.99 15.17
CA THR A 345 -1.30 15.94 14.06
C THR A 345 -2.23 17.13 14.23
N SER A 346 -1.83 18.30 13.74
CA SER A 346 -2.65 19.53 13.77
C SER A 346 -4.02 19.37 13.11
N ASN A 347 -4.15 18.50 12.11
CA ASN A 347 -5.41 18.22 11.41
C ASN A 347 -6.19 17.02 12.00
N ALA A 348 -5.75 16.45 13.12
CA ALA A 348 -6.39 15.27 13.70
C ALA A 348 -7.78 15.58 14.27
N ILE A 349 -8.00 16.81 14.73
CA ILE A 349 -9.32 17.32 15.12
C ILE A 349 -9.82 18.22 13.99
N GLN A 350 -11.00 17.92 13.49
CA GLN A 350 -11.69 18.66 12.43
C GLN A 350 -12.92 19.37 13.02
N SER A 351 -13.60 20.18 12.21
CA SER A 351 -14.85 20.82 12.62
C SER A 351 -15.93 19.77 13.01
N ASN A 352 -16.91 20.19 13.80
CA ASN A 352 -18.08 19.37 14.19
C ASN A 352 -17.72 18.10 14.98
N GLN A 353 -16.74 18.18 15.89
CA GLN A 353 -16.31 17.05 16.73
C GLN A 353 -15.80 15.84 15.92
N GLN A 354 -15.44 16.03 14.65
CA GLN A 354 -14.85 14.97 13.86
C GLN A 354 -13.37 14.85 14.16
N ILE A 355 -12.91 13.62 14.35
CA ILE A 355 -11.52 13.29 14.64
C ILE A 355 -11.02 12.24 13.67
N LEU A 356 -9.70 12.19 13.47
CA LEU A 356 -9.04 11.15 12.69
C LEU A 356 -8.60 10.04 13.64
N ALA A 357 -9.30 8.91 13.64
CA ALA A 357 -9.01 7.78 14.53
C ALA A 357 -7.54 7.32 14.46
N CYS A 358 -6.94 7.45 13.28
CA CYS A 358 -5.54 7.12 13.04
C CYS A 358 -4.51 8.16 13.52
N SER A 359 -4.94 9.25 14.14
CA SER A 359 -4.06 10.30 14.68
C SER A 359 -4.62 10.93 15.95
N CYS A 360 -5.43 10.18 16.69
CA CYS A 360 -5.95 10.55 17.99
C CYS A 360 -5.70 9.40 18.97
N ILE A 361 -5.10 9.70 20.11
CA ILE A 361 -4.96 8.78 21.24
C ILE A 361 -5.95 9.24 22.31
N PRO A 362 -6.78 8.37 22.91
CA PRO A 362 -7.65 8.76 24.01
C PRO A 362 -6.85 9.22 25.24
N GLU A 363 -7.34 10.23 25.96
CA GLU A 363 -6.76 10.67 27.25
C GLU A 363 -7.48 10.07 28.47
N GLY A 364 -8.58 9.36 28.24
CA GLY A 364 -9.48 8.80 29.26
C GLY A 364 -10.63 8.06 28.58
N ASP A 365 -11.69 7.78 29.34
CA ASP A 365 -12.91 7.19 28.79
C ASP A 365 -13.51 8.09 27.70
N ILE A 366 -13.89 7.48 26.57
CA ILE A 366 -14.40 8.19 25.40
C ILE A 366 -15.58 7.46 24.76
N LYS A 367 -16.42 8.23 24.08
CA LYS A 367 -17.52 7.75 23.25
C LYS A 367 -17.35 8.27 21.82
N ILE A 368 -17.39 7.38 20.84
CA ILE A 368 -17.15 7.66 19.43
C ILE A 368 -18.21 6.99 18.53
N ASP A 369 -18.47 7.59 17.36
CA ASP A 369 -19.50 7.18 16.39
C ASP A 369 -19.04 7.31 14.94
#